data_AF-A0A9X5MRV5-F1
#
_entry.id   AF-A0A9X5MRV5-F1
#
_cell.length_a   1.000
_cell.length_b   1.000
_cell.length_c   1.000
_cell.angle_alpha   90.00
_cell.angle_beta   90.00
_cell.angle_gamma   90.00
#
_symmetry.space_group_name_H-M   'P 1'
#
loop_
_entity.id
_entity.type
_entity.pdbx_description
1 polymer ?
#
loop_
_entity_poly.entity_id
_entity_poly.type
_entity_poly.pdbx_seq_one_letter_code
_entity_poly.pdbx_strand_id
1 'polypeptide(L)' 'MDGEPDHVHLLVAYPPKLAVSVMVNNLKSVSSRLLRQQNTHLRTQSKTGLLWSRSYFVCSTGGATIETLRAYVQSQSTLD' A
#
# COMPACT_ATOMS: atom_id res chain seq x y z
N MET A 1 5.33 2.20 -11.56
CA MET A 1 4.54 1.64 -10.45
C MET A 1 5.37 1.87 -9.22
N ASP A 2 4.92 2.77 -8.34
CA ASP A 2 5.68 3.25 -7.17
C ASP A 2 5.56 2.24 -6.01
N GLY A 3 6.11 1.04 -6.23
CA GLY A 3 6.20 -0.02 -5.23
C GLY A 3 7.66 -0.42 -5.06
N GLU A 4 8.14 -0.32 -3.83
CA GLU A 4 9.43 -0.85 -3.43
C GLU A 4 9.31 -2.38 -3.19
N PRO A 5 10.43 -3.11 -3.07
CA PRO A 5 10.41 -4.57 -2.89
C PRO A 5 9.56 -5.06 -1.70
N ASP A 6 9.36 -4.22 -0.68
CA ASP A 6 8.69 -4.58 0.57
C ASP A 6 7.46 -3.73 0.94
N HIS A 7 7.14 -2.67 0.18
CA HIS A 7 5.98 -1.82 0.45
C HIS A 7 5.40 -1.14 -0.80
N VAL A 8 4.13 -0.74 -0.71
CA VAL A 8 3.38 -0.10 -1.82
C VAL A 8 2.85 1.24 -1.37
N HIS A 9 3.07 2.27 -2.18
CA HIS A 9 2.47 3.60 -2.00
C HIS A 9 1.22 3.73 -2.86
N LEU A 10 0.12 4.21 -2.28
CA LEU A 10 -1.14 4.45 -2.97
C LEU A 10 -1.60 5.87 -2.73
N LEU A 11 -1.86 6.60 -3.82
CA LEU A 11 -2.54 7.89 -3.78
C LEU A 11 -4.00 7.69 -4.15
N VAL A 12 -4.90 8.01 -3.23
CA VAL A 12 -6.32 7.64 -3.34
C VAL A 12 -7.20 8.84 -3.02
N ALA A 13 -8.18 9.11 -3.89
CA ALA A 13 -9.32 9.96 -3.56
C ALA A 13 -10.38 9.11 -2.85
N TYR A 14 -10.72 9.46 -1.60
CA TYR A 14 -11.63 8.68 -0.77
C TYR A 14 -12.65 9.57 -0.04
N PRO A 15 -13.93 9.18 0.08
CA PRO A 15 -14.93 10.00 0.74
C PRO A 15 -14.59 10.26 2.21
N PRO A 16 -14.65 11.52 2.69
CA PRO A 16 -14.22 11.86 4.06
C PRO A 16 -15.13 11.28 5.15
N LYS A 17 -16.35 10.88 4.79
CA LYS A 17 -17.31 10.26 5.72
C LYS A 17 -16.99 8.80 6.04
N LEU A 18 -16.15 8.16 5.23
CA LEU A 18 -15.80 6.76 5.39
C LEU A 18 -14.47 6.64 6.14
N ALA A 19 -14.39 5.67 7.05
CA ALA A 19 -13.16 5.42 7.79
C ALA A 19 -12.07 4.90 6.84
N VAL A 20 -10.89 5.52 6.88
CA VAL A 20 -9.73 5.11 6.07
C VAL A 20 -9.29 3.68 6.42
N SER A 21 -9.41 3.29 7.69
CA SER A 21 -9.10 1.93 8.15
C SER A 21 -9.90 0.85 7.41
N VAL A 22 -11.16 1.12 7.04
CA VAL A 22 -12.00 0.20 6.26
C VAL A 22 -11.44 0.03 4.85
N MET A 23 -11.06 1.13 4.19
CA MET A 23 -10.43 1.09 2.88
C MET A 23 -9.12 0.27 2.91
N VAL A 24 -8.24 0.58 3.86
CA VAL A 24 -6.94 -0.11 3.96
C VAL A 24 -7.12 -1.60 4.25
N ASN A 25 -8.06 -1.96 5.15
CA ASN A 25 -8.36 -3.36 5.44
C ASN A 25 -8.89 -4.11 4.21
N ASN A 26 -9.78 -3.50 3.44
CA ASN A 26 -10.30 -4.08 2.21
C ASN A 26 -9.19 -4.26 1.16
N LEU A 27 -8.39 -3.22 0.91
CA LEU A 27 -7.27 -3.29 -0.03
C LEU A 27 -6.30 -4.41 0.35
N LYS A 28 -5.86 -4.45 1.60
CA LYS A 28 -4.91 -5.47 2.08
C LYS A 28 -5.51 -6.87 2.04
N SER A 29 -6.75 -7.04 2.47
CA SER A 29 -7.38 -8.38 2.55
C SER A 29 -7.69 -8.96 1.17
N VAL A 30 -8.25 -8.15 0.27
CA VAL A 30 -8.60 -8.58 -1.09
C VAL A 30 -7.34 -8.85 -1.91
N SER A 31 -6.37 -7.95 -1.91
CA SER A 31 -5.09 -8.16 -2.62
C SER A 31 -4.35 -9.39 -2.10
N SER A 32 -4.31 -9.57 -0.78
CA SER A 32 -3.72 -10.74 -0.12
C SER A 32 -4.33 -12.04 -0.61
N ARG A 33 -5.67 -12.11 -0.74
CA ARG A 33 -6.36 -13.27 -1.29
C ARG A 33 -6.06 -13.49 -2.78
N LEU A 34 -6.22 -12.45 -3.59
CA LEU A 34 -6.07 -12.55 -5.05
C LEU A 34 -4.64 -12.88 -5.46
N LEU A 35 -3.65 -12.20 -4.88
CA LEU A 35 -2.24 -12.44 -5.19
C LEU A 35 -1.81 -13.85 -4.80
N ARG A 36 -2.28 -14.40 -3.67
CA ARG A 36 -2.01 -15.80 -3.31
C ARG A 36 -2.72 -16.83 -4.20
N GLN A 37 -3.85 -16.46 -4.82
CA GLN A 37 -4.52 -17.33 -5.79
C GLN A 37 -3.78 -17.33 -7.12
N GLN A 38 -3.30 -16.17 -7.57
CA GLN A 38 -2.58 -16.01 -8.83
C GLN A 38 -1.11 -16.48 -8.72
N ASN A 39 -0.51 -16.40 -7.53
CA ASN A 39 0.89 -16.68 -7.29
C ASN A 39 1.03 -17.66 -6.11
N THR A 40 0.94 -18.95 -6.41
CA THR A 40 0.98 -20.02 -5.38
C THR A 40 2.31 -20.04 -4.60
N HIS A 41 3.40 -19.58 -5.21
CA HIS A 41 4.72 -19.45 -4.58
C HIS A 41 4.78 -18.42 -3.43
N LEU A 42 3.87 -17.43 -3.39
CA LEU A 42 3.85 -16.45 -2.30
C LEU A 42 3.52 -17.08 -0.95
N ARG A 43 2.86 -18.26 -0.94
CA ARG A 43 2.54 -19.00 0.29
C ARG A 43 3.77 -19.49 1.04
N THR A 44 4.88 -19.70 0.33
CA THR A 44 6.13 -20.23 0.90
C THR A 44 7.15 -19.14 1.19
N GLN A 45 6.94 -17.91 0.71
CA GLN A 45 7.88 -16.80 0.88
C GLN A 45 7.75 -16.07 2.23
N SER A 46 6.61 -16.19 2.92
CA SER A 46 6.40 -15.57 4.22
C SER A 46 6.46 -16.61 5.33
N LYS A 47 7.41 -16.49 6.26
CA LYS A 47 7.50 -17.35 7.47
C LYS A 47 6.23 -17.28 8.33
N THR A 48 5.54 -16.14 8.31
CA THR A 48 4.28 -15.93 9.05
C THR A 48 3.04 -16.23 8.22
N GLY A 49 3.19 -16.52 6.92
CA GLY A 49 2.09 -16.71 5.97
C GLY A 49 1.32 -15.43 5.60
N LEU A 50 1.68 -14.29 6.17
CA LEU A 50 1.04 -12.99 5.89
C LEU A 50 1.74 -12.29 4.73
N LEU A 51 0.96 -11.75 3.79
CA LEU A 51 1.48 -10.95 2.67
C LEU A 51 1.78 -9.50 3.11
N TRP A 52 0.92 -8.92 3.95
CA TRP A 52 1.04 -7.55 4.40
C TRP A 52 1.38 -7.50 5.89
N SER A 53 2.18 -6.51 6.29
CA SER A 53 2.30 -6.10 7.69
C SER A 53 0.92 -5.75 8.26
N ARG A 54 0.70 -5.87 9.57
CA ARG A 54 -0.56 -5.42 10.20
C ARG A 54 -0.69 -3.89 10.14
N SER A 55 0.43 -3.19 10.25
CA SER A 55 0.49 -1.73 10.25
C SER A 55 0.28 -1.13 8.86
N TYR A 56 -0.11 0.14 8.83
CA TYR A 56 -0.21 0.95 7.62
C TYR A 56 0.06 2.42 7.97
N PHE A 57 0.50 3.20 6.99
CA PHE A 57 0.69 4.63 7.12
C PHE A 57 -0.27 5.37 6.19
N VAL A 58 -0.89 6.43 6.70
CA VAL A 58 -1.76 7.32 5.92
C VAL A 58 -1.41 8.75 6.30
N CYS A 59 -1.25 9.59 5.29
CA CYS A 59 -1.09 11.02 5.46
C CYS A 59 -2.09 11.73 4.56
N SER A 60 -2.81 12.72 5.10
CA SER A 60 -3.59 13.64 4.28
C SER A 60 -2.65 14.60 3.58
N THR A 61 -2.84 14.77 2.30
CA THR A 61 -1.98 15.62 1.49
C THR A 61 -2.57 17.01 1.48
N GLY A 62 -2.40 17.73 2.60
CA GLY A 62 -3.00 19.05 2.78
C GLY A 62 -2.62 19.99 1.63
N GLY A 63 -3.57 20.28 0.73
CA GLY A 63 -3.44 21.22 -0.39
C GLY A 63 -2.42 20.88 -1.49
N ALA A 64 -1.47 19.97 -1.24
CA ALA A 64 -0.45 19.56 -2.20
C ALA A 64 -1.10 18.75 -3.34
N THR A 65 -0.78 19.10 -4.58
CA THR A 65 -1.33 18.40 -5.74
C THR A 65 -0.75 16.99 -5.84
N ILE A 66 -1.46 16.13 -6.58
CA ILE A 66 -1.04 14.74 -6.83
C ILE A 66 0.39 14.67 -7.36
N GLU A 67 0.81 15.65 -8.16
CA GLU A 67 2.14 15.77 -8.74
C GLU A 67 3.22 16.01 -7.68
N THR A 68 2.95 16.87 -6.70
CA THR A 68 3.88 17.15 -5.59
C THR A 68 4.13 15.91 -4.74
N LEU A 69 3.08 15.11 -4.52
CA LEU A 69 3.18 13.88 -3.73
C LEU A 69 3.89 12.77 -4.48
N ARG A 70 3.64 12.66 -5.78
CA ARG A 70 4.36 11.72 -6.64
C ARG A 70 5.85 12.04 -6.64
N ALA A 71 6.22 13.31 -6.78
CA ALA A 71 7.61 13.74 -6.69
C ALA A 71 8.23 13.46 -5.31
N TYR A 72 7.47 13.68 -4.22
CA TYR A 72 7.92 13.34 -2.87
C TYR A 72 8.15 11.83 -2.69
N VAL A 73 7.19 10.98 -3.07
CA VAL A 73 7.33 9.51 -2.97
C VAL A 73 8.52 9.02 -3.80
N GLN A 74 8.71 9.54 -5.02
CA GLN A 74 9.88 9.23 -5.85
C GLN A 74 11.20 9.69 -5.22
N SER A 75 11.20 10.80 -4.46
CA SER A 75 12.37 11.26 -3.71
C SER A 75 12.64 10.45 -2.42
N GLN A 76 11.66 9.67 -1.95
CA GLN A 76 11.81 8.79 -0.78
C GLN A 76 12.32 7.39 -1.15
N SER A 77 12.51 7.09 -2.44
CA SER A 77 13.27 5.92 -2.89
C SER A 77 14.68 6.06 -2.31
N THR A 78 14.99 5.24 -1.31
CA THR A 78 16.23 5.30 -0.53
C THR A 78 17.44 5.30 -1.46
N LEU A 79 18.33 6.29 -1.30
CA LEU A 79 19.75 6.11 -1.64
C LEU A 79 20.24 4.92 -0.80
N ASP A 80 20.84 3.93 -1.46
CA ASP A 80 21.57 2.83 -0.81
C ASP A 80 22.49 3.33 0.32
#